data_AF-A0A8T1SC09-F1
#
_entry.id   AF-A0A8T1SC09-F1
#
_cell.length_a   1.000
_cell.length_b   1.000
_cell.length_c   1.000
_cell.angle_alpha   90.00
_cell.angle_beta   90.00
_cell.angle_gamma   90.00
#
_symmetry.space_group_name_H-M   'P 1'
#
loop_
_entity.id
_entity.type
_entity.pdbx_description
1 polymer ?
#
loop_
_entity_poly.entity_id
_entity_poly.type
_entity_poly.pdbx_seq_one_letter_code
_entity_poly.pdbx_strand_id
1 'polypeptide(L)'
;MSSAVGPAALPAGSSSRALHVELPSQQRRLRHLRNIAARNIVNRNGYRLLDTYFTLHLCDNTKICKEFYRSEVIKNSLNPTWRSLDFGIMPDRLDTSVSCFLVRIWGGKKELYQLLIEWKVNLDGLKYLGQQIRARNPNEIIFGLNDGYYGASFEQKDHSGTQKSSLLQVDQNCVRNSYDVFSLLRLHRAQCAIKQTQVTVQKIGREIEEKLRLTSTSNEL
;
A
#
# COMPACT_ATOMS: atom_id res chain seq x y z
N MET A 1 -16.36 -59.46 18.23
CA MET A 1 -15.06 -58.82 17.88
C MET A 1 -15.37 -57.52 17.20
N SER A 2 -14.98 -56.42 17.85
CA SER A 2 -15.20 -55.04 17.44
C SER A 2 -14.53 -54.70 16.12
N SER A 3 -15.16 -53.84 15.32
CA SER A 3 -14.45 -52.95 14.40
C SER A 3 -15.19 -51.63 14.36
N ALA A 4 -14.57 -50.64 14.99
CA ALA A 4 -15.09 -49.30 15.20
C ALA A 4 -14.99 -48.44 13.93
N VAL A 5 -15.90 -47.46 13.87
CA VAL A 5 -15.93 -46.32 12.96
C VAL A 5 -14.60 -45.54 13.04
N GLY A 6 -13.94 -45.36 11.89
CA GLY A 6 -12.88 -44.36 11.73
C GLY A 6 -13.47 -43.10 11.08
N PRO A 7 -13.25 -41.89 11.62
CA PRO A 7 -13.78 -40.67 11.04
C PRO A 7 -13.02 -40.34 9.75
N ALA A 8 -13.79 -40.01 8.70
CA ALA A 8 -13.26 -39.47 7.46
C ALA A 8 -12.46 -38.19 7.75
N ALA A 9 -11.20 -38.18 7.31
CA ALA A 9 -10.34 -37.02 7.39
C ALA A 9 -10.96 -35.85 6.60
N LEU A 10 -11.28 -34.77 7.30
CA LEU A 10 -11.63 -33.49 6.69
C LEU A 10 -10.45 -33.01 5.83
N PRO A 11 -10.65 -32.58 4.57
CA PRO A 11 -9.59 -31.94 3.82
C PRO A 11 -9.21 -30.65 4.54
N ALA A 12 -7.90 -30.54 4.81
CA ALA A 12 -7.27 -29.39 5.42
C ALA A 12 -7.78 -28.10 4.78
N GLY A 13 -8.17 -27.13 5.62
CA GLY A 13 -8.61 -25.82 5.21
C GLY A 13 -7.64 -25.26 4.17
N SER A 14 -8.15 -25.11 2.95
CA SER A 14 -7.49 -24.30 1.94
C SER A 14 -7.37 -22.92 2.57
N SER A 15 -6.15 -22.57 2.98
CA SER A 15 -5.78 -21.18 3.20
C SER A 15 -6.29 -20.46 1.97
N SER A 16 -7.34 -19.66 2.15
CA SER A 16 -7.96 -18.86 1.13
C SER A 16 -6.90 -17.87 0.68
N ARG A 17 -6.03 -18.32 -0.23
CA ARG A 17 -5.13 -17.46 -0.97
C ARG A 17 -6.05 -16.50 -1.66
N ALA A 18 -6.11 -15.27 -1.15
CA ALA A 18 -6.88 -14.21 -1.76
C ALA A 18 -6.47 -14.17 -3.23
N LEU A 19 -7.34 -14.69 -4.10
CA LEU A 19 -7.18 -14.60 -5.53
C LEU A 19 -7.26 -13.09 -5.80
N HIS A 20 -6.21 -12.54 -6.39
CA HIS A 20 -6.22 -11.14 -6.78
C HIS A 20 -7.38 -10.94 -7.76
N VAL A 21 -8.34 -10.10 -7.37
CA VAL A 21 -9.45 -9.67 -8.23
C VAL A 21 -9.19 -8.21 -8.54
N GLU A 22 -8.93 -7.89 -9.80
CA GLU A 22 -8.89 -6.50 -10.26
C GLU A 22 -10.29 -5.91 -10.13
N LEU A 23 -10.54 -5.21 -9.02
CA LEU A 23 -11.78 -4.45 -8.83
C LEU A 23 -11.57 -3.07 -9.48
N PRO A 24 -12.44 -2.65 -10.42
CA PRO A 24 -12.36 -1.31 -11.01
C PRO A 24 -12.42 -0.16 -9.99
N SER A 25 -12.98 -0.42 -8.80
CA SER A 25 -13.07 0.54 -7.69
C SER A 25 -11.83 0.55 -6.78
N GLN A 26 -10.85 -0.34 -6.98
CA GLN A 26 -9.68 -0.43 -6.12
C GLN A 26 -8.73 0.74 -6.37
N GLN A 27 -8.75 1.72 -5.47
CA GLN A 27 -7.83 2.86 -5.53
C GLN A 27 -6.43 2.46 -5.05
N ARG A 28 -5.41 2.60 -5.91
CA ARG A 28 -4.02 2.34 -5.54
C ARG A 28 -3.33 3.66 -5.20
N ARG A 29 -2.77 3.74 -4.00
CA ARG A 29 -2.19 4.97 -3.44
C ARG A 29 -0.76 4.71 -2.98
N LEU A 30 0.05 5.78 -2.91
CA LEU A 30 1.44 5.70 -2.50
C LEU A 30 1.63 4.98 -1.16
N ARG A 31 0.78 5.23 -0.17
CA ARG A 31 0.77 4.51 1.13
C ARG A 31 0.62 2.98 1.06
N HIS A 32 0.19 2.43 -0.08
CA HIS A 32 0.08 0.98 -0.29
C HIS A 32 1.36 0.37 -0.87
N LEU A 33 2.34 1.20 -1.27
CA LEU A 33 3.62 0.77 -1.80
C LEU A 33 4.51 0.21 -0.71
N ARG A 34 4.87 -1.08 -0.83
CA ARG A 34 5.73 -1.78 0.12
C ARG A 34 7.16 -1.80 -0.32
N ASN A 35 7.47 -2.15 -1.56
CA ASN A 35 8.84 -2.18 -2.05
C ASN A 35 8.91 -1.86 -3.54
N ILE A 36 10.12 -1.58 -4.00
CA ILE A 36 10.43 -1.44 -5.42
C ILE A 36 11.54 -2.43 -5.75
N ALA A 37 11.46 -3.02 -6.92
CA ALA A 37 12.50 -3.82 -7.51
C ALA A 37 12.73 -3.37 -8.94
N ALA A 38 13.97 -3.48 -9.42
CA ALA A 38 14.29 -3.31 -10.82
C ALA A 38 14.97 -4.56 -11.34
N ARG A 39 14.75 -4.84 -12.62
CA ARG A 39 15.19 -6.07 -13.27
C ARG A 39 15.78 -5.79 -14.63
N ASN A 40 16.83 -6.54 -14.96
CA ASN A 40 17.57 -6.44 -16.21
C ASN A 40 17.97 -4.99 -16.54
N ILE A 41 18.52 -4.28 -15.55
CA ILE A 41 18.98 -2.90 -15.74
C ILE A 41 20.07 -2.90 -16.82
N VAL A 42 19.84 -2.12 -17.88
CA VAL A 42 20.78 -1.97 -18.98
C VAL A 42 21.84 -0.95 -18.60
N ASN A 43 23.09 -1.40 -18.57
CA ASN A 43 24.21 -0.51 -18.28
C ASN A 43 24.76 0.14 -19.55
N ARG A 44 24.94 1.47 -19.52
CA ARG A 44 25.59 2.24 -20.58
C ARG A 44 27.07 2.58 -20.27
N ASN A 45 27.54 2.28 -19.06
CA ASN A 45 28.83 2.73 -18.53
C ASN A 45 29.96 1.70 -18.70
N GLY A 46 29.79 0.69 -19.55
CA GLY A 46 30.80 -0.34 -19.83
C GLY A 46 31.06 -1.36 -18.71
N TYR A 47 30.56 -1.14 -17.49
CA TYR A 47 30.67 -2.12 -16.40
C TYR A 47 29.71 -3.32 -16.59
N ARG A 48 30.12 -4.52 -16.17
CA ARG A 48 29.23 -5.69 -16.21
C ARG A 48 28.10 -5.63 -15.18
N LEU A 49 28.36 -5.02 -14.02
CA LEU A 49 27.43 -4.89 -12.90
C LEU A 49 27.51 -3.46 -12.36
N LEU A 50 26.45 -3.02 -11.67
CA LEU A 50 26.28 -1.65 -11.19
C LEU A 50 25.93 -1.62 -9.70
N ASP A 51 26.31 -0.53 -9.05
CA ASP A 51 25.76 -0.14 -7.76
C ASP A 51 24.55 0.76 -8.02
N THR A 52 23.40 0.44 -7.44
CA THR A 52 22.12 1.08 -7.79
C THR A 52 21.31 1.51 -6.56
N TYR A 53 20.65 2.65 -6.66
CA TYR A 53 19.68 3.14 -5.68
C TYR A 53 18.55 3.86 -6.40
N PHE A 54 17.42 4.09 -5.74
CA PHE A 54 16.34 4.90 -6.29
C PHE A 54 15.98 6.08 -5.38
N THR A 55 15.36 7.07 -6.01
CA THR A 55 14.72 8.20 -5.32
C THR A 55 13.26 8.30 -5.73
N LEU A 56 12.42 8.73 -4.79
CA LEU A 56 11.01 9.01 -5.05
C LEU A 56 10.73 10.49 -4.90
N HIS A 57 9.93 11.00 -5.84
CA HIS A 57 9.52 12.39 -5.88
C HIS A 57 8.01 12.46 -6.06
N LEU A 58 7.37 13.38 -5.35
CA LEU A 58 6.03 13.80 -5.73
C LEU A 58 6.14 14.58 -7.04
N CYS A 59 5.22 14.33 -7.96
CA CYS A 59 5.13 15.08 -9.20
C CYS A 59 3.70 15.58 -9.38
N ASP A 60 3.56 16.88 -9.60
CA ASP A 60 2.34 17.46 -10.15
C ASP A 60 2.50 17.62 -11.67
N ASN A 61 1.44 17.99 -12.39
CA ASN A 61 1.46 18.14 -13.84
C ASN A 61 2.47 19.18 -14.36
N THR A 62 2.96 20.07 -13.50
CA THR A 62 3.86 21.17 -13.89
C THR A 62 5.25 21.11 -13.24
N LYS A 63 5.40 20.43 -12.10
CA LYS A 63 6.66 20.43 -11.32
C LYS A 63 6.93 19.08 -10.66
N ILE A 64 8.19 18.67 -10.71
CA ILE A 64 8.72 17.55 -9.92
C ILE A 64 9.27 18.13 -8.62
N CYS A 65 8.74 17.68 -7.49
CA CYS A 65 9.23 18.09 -6.18
C CYS A 65 10.60 17.46 -5.87
N LYS A 66 11.28 17.99 -4.85
CA LYS A 66 12.48 17.37 -4.29
C LYS A 66 12.19 15.94 -3.85
N GLU A 67 13.20 15.07 -3.90
CA GLU A 67 13.10 13.70 -3.39
C GLU A 67 12.63 13.70 -1.94
N PHE A 68 11.57 12.95 -1.66
CA PHE A 68 11.11 12.72 -0.29
C PHE A 68 11.69 11.41 0.29
N TYR A 69 12.20 10.53 -0.58
CA TYR A 69 12.81 9.27 -0.18
C TYR A 69 14.00 8.92 -1.07
N ARG A 70 15.04 8.35 -0.45
CA ARG A 70 16.20 7.76 -1.10
C ARG A 70 16.45 6.38 -0.49
N SER A 71 16.56 5.36 -1.35
CA SER A 71 16.84 3.99 -0.90
C SER A 71 18.30 3.78 -0.51
N GLU A 72 18.57 2.60 0.04
CA GLU A 72 19.92 2.06 0.14
C GLU A 72 20.53 1.78 -1.24
N VAL A 73 21.85 1.67 -1.27
CA VAL A 73 22.61 1.28 -2.46
C VAL A 73 22.79 -0.23 -2.47
N ILE A 74 22.28 -0.88 -3.52
CA ILE A 74 22.52 -2.29 -3.80
C ILE A 74 23.70 -2.40 -4.75
N LYS A 75 24.76 -3.08 -4.30
CA LYS A 75 26.03 -3.16 -5.02
C LYS A 75 26.07 -4.34 -5.99
N ASN A 76 26.82 -4.17 -7.08
CA ASN A 76 27.12 -5.21 -8.06
C ASN A 76 25.90 -6.04 -8.52
N SER A 77 24.77 -5.40 -8.85
CA SER A 77 23.58 -6.11 -9.33
C SER A 77 22.84 -5.32 -10.42
N LEU A 78 22.34 -6.04 -11.43
CA LEU A 78 21.40 -5.50 -12.43
C LEU A 78 19.95 -5.85 -12.12
N ASN A 79 19.72 -6.57 -11.01
CA ASN A 79 18.41 -7.01 -10.55
C ASN A 79 18.20 -6.62 -9.07
N PRO A 80 18.34 -5.34 -8.70
CA PRO A 80 18.20 -4.91 -7.32
C PRO A 80 16.75 -5.10 -6.83
N THR A 81 16.60 -5.59 -5.62
CA THR A 81 15.38 -5.45 -4.82
C THR A 81 15.77 -4.68 -3.58
N TRP A 82 15.17 -3.50 -3.42
CA TRP A 82 15.43 -2.65 -2.27
C TRP A 82 14.49 -3.03 -1.11
N ARG A 83 14.88 -2.62 0.09
CA ARG A 83 14.12 -2.81 1.32
C ARG A 83 12.73 -2.19 1.19
N SER A 84 11.80 -2.77 1.94
CA SER A 84 10.47 -2.21 2.07
C SER A 84 10.51 -0.75 2.58
N LEU A 85 9.64 0.08 2.01
CA LEU A 85 9.44 1.45 2.43
C LEU A 85 8.75 1.48 3.79
N ASP A 86 9.30 2.32 4.66
CA ASP A 86 8.70 2.65 5.94
C ASP A 86 8.13 4.06 5.89
N PHE A 87 6.81 4.17 5.85
CA PHE A 87 6.12 5.46 5.86
C PHE A 87 6.20 6.18 7.21
N GLY A 88 6.65 5.51 8.29
CA GLY A 88 6.86 6.14 9.59
C GLY A 88 8.06 7.10 9.64
N ILE A 89 8.99 7.01 8.67
CA ILE A 89 10.19 7.85 8.58
C ILE A 89 9.99 8.98 7.55
N MET A 90 8.83 9.03 6.89
CA MET A 90 8.54 10.02 5.85
C MET A 90 8.22 11.39 6.45
N PRO A 91 8.42 12.49 5.72
CA PRO A 91 8.06 13.83 6.20
C PRO A 91 6.57 13.93 6.56
N ASP A 92 6.24 14.54 7.70
CA ASP A 92 4.86 14.64 8.23
C ASP A 92 3.84 15.25 7.25
N ARG A 93 4.31 16.10 6.32
CA ARG A 93 3.48 16.80 5.33
C ARG A 93 3.39 16.09 3.98
N LEU A 94 3.94 14.89 3.86
CA LEU A 94 3.90 14.13 2.62
C LEU A 94 2.49 13.60 2.33
N ASP A 95 1.91 14.01 1.20
CA ASP A 95 0.64 13.43 0.76
C ASP A 95 0.84 12.01 0.22
N THR A 96 0.61 11.02 1.08
CA THR A 96 0.67 9.59 0.71
C THR A 96 -0.60 9.09 0.02
N SER A 97 -1.59 9.96 -0.17
CA SER A 97 -2.86 9.61 -0.81
C SER A 97 -2.78 9.61 -2.33
N VAL A 98 -1.73 10.19 -2.92
CA VAL A 98 -1.52 10.27 -4.37
C VAL A 98 -1.42 8.88 -5.02
N SER A 99 -1.93 8.75 -6.25
CA SER A 99 -1.73 7.57 -7.09
C SER A 99 -0.58 7.72 -8.08
N CYS A 100 -0.05 8.94 -8.24
CA CYS A 100 1.04 9.24 -9.17
C CYS A 100 2.28 9.78 -8.46
N PHE A 101 3.45 9.30 -8.86
CA PHE A 101 4.75 9.77 -8.36
C PHE A 101 5.85 9.46 -9.38
N LEU A 102 7.02 10.08 -9.20
CA LEU A 102 8.19 9.84 -10.05
C LEU A 102 9.19 8.94 -9.33
N VAL A 103 9.65 7.90 -10.04
CA VAL A 103 10.76 7.04 -9.61
C VAL A 103 11.96 7.35 -10.49
N ARG A 104 13.11 7.59 -9.85
CA ARG A 104 14.40 7.69 -10.53
C ARG A 104 15.32 6.61 -10.02
N ILE A 105 15.83 5.78 -10.92
CA ILE A 105 16.85 4.77 -10.62
C ILE A 105 18.18 5.29 -11.09
N TRP A 106 19.10 5.38 -10.13
CA TRP A 106 20.46 5.80 -10.32
C TRP A 106 21.35 4.57 -10.31
N GLY A 107 22.38 4.57 -11.15
CA GLY A 107 23.39 3.54 -11.08
C GLY A 107 24.75 4.01 -11.53
N GLY A 108 25.76 3.33 -11.02
CA GLY A 108 27.12 3.82 -11.08
C GLY A 108 28.10 2.89 -10.38
N LYS A 109 29.32 3.40 -10.18
CA LYS A 109 30.35 2.72 -9.41
C LYS A 109 31.25 3.76 -8.74
N LYS A 110 31.79 3.45 -7.56
CA LYS A 110 32.72 4.33 -6.82
C LYS A 110 32.17 5.77 -6.66
N GLU A 111 30.93 5.89 -6.20
CA GLU A 111 30.23 7.18 -5.99
C GLU A 111 29.93 8.02 -7.25
N LEU A 112 30.28 7.53 -8.44
CA LEU A 112 29.90 8.17 -9.71
C LEU A 112 28.58 7.56 -10.21
N TYR A 113 27.47 8.19 -9.82
CA TYR A 113 26.12 7.76 -10.19
C TYR A 113 25.54 8.61 -11.31
N GLN A 114 24.83 7.96 -12.22
CA GLN A 114 24.04 8.63 -13.25
C GLN A 114 22.61 8.10 -13.26
N LEU A 115 21.70 8.88 -13.82
CA LEU A 115 20.31 8.49 -13.99
C LEU A 115 20.22 7.39 -15.07
N LEU A 116 19.66 6.24 -14.71
CA LEU A 116 19.48 5.10 -15.62
C LEU A 116 18.04 5.02 -16.12
N ILE A 117 17.08 5.16 -15.21
CA ILE A 117 15.66 5.06 -15.51
C ILE A 117 14.94 6.17 -14.76
N GLU A 118 14.09 6.92 -15.47
CA GLU A 118 13.13 7.85 -14.90
C GLU A 118 11.74 7.42 -15.35
N TRP A 119 10.83 7.25 -14.41
CA TRP A 119 9.46 6.84 -14.71
C TRP A 119 8.45 7.61 -13.87
N LYS A 120 7.54 8.33 -14.54
CA LYS A 120 6.31 8.85 -13.94
C LYS A 120 5.30 7.71 -13.84
N VAL A 121 5.15 7.18 -12.65
CA VAL A 121 4.31 6.03 -12.34
C VAL A 121 2.91 6.53 -12.02
N ASN A 122 1.91 5.91 -12.62
CA ASN A 122 0.53 5.96 -12.17
C ASN A 122 0.14 4.58 -11.66
N LEU A 123 -0.10 4.46 -10.35
CA LEU A 123 -0.42 3.20 -9.69
C LEU A 123 -1.68 2.53 -10.23
N ASP A 124 -2.66 3.32 -10.68
CA ASP A 124 -3.91 2.81 -11.22
C ASP A 124 -3.74 2.19 -12.62
N GLY A 125 -2.65 2.54 -13.33
CA GLY A 125 -2.31 2.01 -14.65
C GLY A 125 -1.36 0.81 -14.64
N LEU A 126 -0.97 0.32 -13.46
CA LEU A 126 -0.04 -0.80 -13.35
C LEU A 126 -0.74 -2.14 -13.56
N LYS A 127 -0.06 -3.06 -14.26
CA LYS A 127 -0.55 -4.41 -14.52
C LYS A 127 -0.09 -5.36 -13.42
N TYR A 128 -1.00 -6.18 -12.92
CA TYR A 128 -0.64 -7.23 -11.96
C TYR A 128 0.26 -8.29 -12.60
N LEU A 129 1.39 -8.58 -11.94
CA LEU A 129 2.37 -9.59 -12.38
C LEU A 129 2.24 -10.90 -11.60
N GLY A 130 1.74 -10.84 -10.37
CA GLY A 130 1.58 -12.01 -9.49
C GLY A 130 2.10 -11.80 -8.06
N GLN A 131 2.12 -12.89 -7.29
CA GLN A 131 2.63 -12.90 -5.91
C GLN A 131 4.16 -13.01 -5.81
N GLN A 132 4.84 -13.28 -6.93
CA GLN A 132 6.29 -13.40 -6.99
C GLN A 132 6.85 -12.51 -8.09
N ILE A 133 8.02 -11.94 -7.84
CA ILE A 133 8.72 -11.11 -8.81
C ILE A 133 9.21 -12.01 -9.95
N ARG A 134 8.59 -11.89 -11.12
CA ARG A 134 9.05 -12.49 -12.37
C ARG A 134 9.28 -11.35 -13.35
N ALA A 135 10.49 -11.24 -13.86
CA ALA A 135 10.83 -10.24 -14.85
C ALA A 135 11.43 -10.90 -16.07
N ARG A 136 11.09 -10.36 -17.24
CA ARG A 136 11.53 -10.86 -18.54
C ARG A 136 12.08 -9.75 -19.42
N ASN A 137 11.75 -8.49 -19.12
CA ASN A 137 12.06 -7.36 -19.97
C ASN A 137 13.27 -6.58 -19.43
N PRO A 138 14.02 -5.89 -20.31
CA PRO A 138 15.06 -4.95 -19.88
C PRO A 138 14.45 -3.72 -19.18
N ASN A 139 15.17 -3.17 -18.19
CA ASN A 139 14.77 -1.98 -17.43
C ASN A 139 13.36 -2.08 -16.81
N GLU A 140 12.99 -3.27 -16.37
CA GLU A 140 11.67 -3.54 -15.82
C GLU A 140 11.62 -3.11 -14.34
N ILE A 141 10.74 -2.15 -14.03
CA ILE A 141 10.49 -1.70 -12.65
C ILE A 141 9.23 -2.37 -12.14
N ILE A 142 9.33 -2.96 -10.95
CA ILE A 142 8.29 -3.73 -10.30
C ILE A 142 7.98 -3.11 -8.94
N PHE A 143 6.70 -2.88 -8.69
CA PHE A 143 6.17 -2.32 -7.44
C PHE A 143 5.51 -3.42 -6.63
N GLY A 144 6.02 -3.69 -5.44
CA GLY A 144 5.32 -4.50 -4.45
C GLY A 144 4.29 -3.65 -3.73
N LEU A 145 3.02 -3.95 -3.93
CA LEU A 145 1.89 -3.39 -3.18
C LEU A 145 1.41 -4.42 -2.12
N ASN A 146 0.46 -4.03 -1.27
CA ASN A 146 -0.11 -4.91 -0.24
C ASN A 146 -0.67 -6.23 -0.79
N ASP A 147 -1.17 -6.24 -2.02
CA ASP A 147 -1.85 -7.36 -2.66
C ASP A 147 -0.97 -8.14 -3.66
N GLY A 148 0.27 -7.71 -3.89
CA GLY A 148 1.25 -8.42 -4.72
C GLY A 148 2.09 -7.49 -5.58
N TYR A 149 2.67 -8.02 -6.65
CA TYR A 149 3.61 -7.28 -7.51
C TYR A 149 2.97 -6.78 -8.79
N TYR A 150 3.31 -5.56 -9.15
CA TYR A 150 2.78 -4.83 -10.29
C TYR A 150 3.92 -4.25 -11.13
N GLY A 151 3.70 -4.11 -12.43
CA GLY A 151 4.68 -3.53 -13.35
C GLY A 151 4.00 -2.73 -14.46
N ALA A 152 4.82 -2.20 -15.37
CA ALA A 152 4.30 -1.54 -16.56
C ALA A 152 3.47 -2.53 -17.41
N SER A 153 2.40 -2.05 -18.04
CA SER A 153 1.74 -2.82 -19.09
C SER A 153 2.69 -2.90 -20.28
N PHE A 154 3.33 -4.04 -20.48
CA PHE A 154 4.09 -4.30 -21.69
C PHE A 154 3.09 -4.62 -22.82
N GLU A 155 2.83 -3.64 -23.68
CA GLU A 155 2.12 -3.87 -24.94
C GLU A 155 3.07 -4.56 -25.90
N GLN A 156 2.99 -5.89 -25.97
CA GLN A 156 3.43 -6.58 -27.17
C GLN A 156 2.43 -6.16 -28.25
N LYS A 157 2.92 -5.45 -29.26
CA LYS A 157 2.14 -4.84 -30.35
C LYS A 157 1.57 -5.93 -31.25
N ASP A 158 0.65 -6.75 -30.77
CA ASP A 158 -0.09 -7.72 -31.56
C ASP A 158 -1.45 -8.03 -30.91
N HIS A 159 -2.50 -7.65 -31.65
CA HIS A 159 -3.88 -8.13 -31.59
C HIS A 159 -4.88 -7.49 -30.60
N SER A 160 -5.77 -6.71 -31.22
CA SER A 160 -7.16 -6.39 -30.87
C SER A 160 -7.41 -5.65 -29.56
N GLY A 161 -7.93 -4.43 -29.70
CA GLY A 161 -8.58 -3.68 -28.63
C GLY A 161 -9.73 -4.48 -28.04
N THR A 162 -9.46 -5.25 -27.00
CA THR A 162 -10.50 -5.67 -26.07
C THR A 162 -10.75 -4.47 -25.18
N GLN A 163 -11.76 -3.67 -25.55
CA GLN A 163 -12.56 -2.93 -24.60
C GLN A 163 -12.90 -3.91 -23.48
N LYS A 164 -12.16 -3.85 -22.36
CA LYS A 164 -12.44 -4.67 -21.19
C LYS A 164 -13.76 -4.18 -20.63
N SER A 165 -14.84 -4.80 -21.06
CA SER A 165 -16.14 -4.67 -20.40
C SER A 165 -15.94 -5.08 -18.95
N SER A 166 -16.08 -4.10 -18.06
CA SER A 166 -15.94 -4.19 -16.60
C SER A 166 -17.08 -4.99 -15.97
N LEU A 167 -17.41 -6.16 -16.49
CA LEU A 167 -18.35 -7.10 -15.88
C LEU A 167 -17.55 -8.20 -15.19
N LEU A 168 -17.30 -8.00 -13.90
CA LEU A 168 -16.86 -9.07 -13.01
C LEU A 168 -18.04 -10.03 -12.83
N GLN A 169 -17.93 -11.24 -13.38
CA GLN A 169 -18.82 -12.33 -13.00
C GLN A 169 -18.46 -12.75 -11.57
N VAL A 170 -19.31 -12.38 -10.63
CA VAL A 170 -19.21 -12.79 -9.23
C VAL A 170 -20.33 -13.78 -8.99
N ASP A 171 -20.03 -14.91 -8.33
CA ASP A 171 -21.07 -15.81 -7.83
C ASP A 171 -22.02 -14.99 -6.95
N GLN A 172 -23.31 -14.97 -7.31
CA GLN A 172 -24.34 -14.21 -6.61
C GLN A 172 -24.40 -14.59 -5.12
N ASN A 173 -24.02 -15.83 -4.77
CA ASN A 173 -23.97 -16.32 -3.40
C ASN A 173 -22.80 -15.74 -2.57
N CYS A 174 -21.76 -15.22 -3.24
CA CYS A 174 -20.64 -14.50 -2.62
C CYS A 174 -20.92 -13.01 -2.43
N VAL A 175 -21.99 -12.48 -3.03
CA VAL A 175 -22.39 -11.07 -2.88
C VAL A 175 -23.17 -10.92 -1.56
N ARG A 176 -22.50 -10.42 -0.54
CA ARG A 176 -23.16 -9.97 0.70
C ARG A 176 -23.03 -8.46 0.84
N ASN A 177 -24.06 -7.83 1.38
CA ASN A 177 -23.98 -6.44 1.81
C ASN A 177 -22.85 -6.31 2.84
N SER A 178 -21.96 -5.34 2.64
CA SER A 178 -20.82 -5.13 3.55
C SER A 178 -21.27 -4.84 4.99
N TYR A 179 -22.48 -4.30 5.16
CA TYR A 179 -23.11 -4.06 6.44
C TYR A 179 -24.62 -4.26 6.35
N ASP A 180 -25.21 -4.70 7.45
CA ASP A 180 -26.66 -4.73 7.64
C ASP A 180 -27.14 -3.45 8.33
N VAL A 181 -28.37 -3.00 8.05
CA VAL A 181 -28.98 -1.80 8.63
C VAL A 181 -28.93 -1.86 10.17
N PHE A 182 -29.18 -3.04 10.75
CA PHE A 182 -29.08 -3.23 12.19
C PHE A 182 -27.65 -3.09 12.71
N SER A 183 -26.64 -3.51 11.94
CA SER A 183 -25.23 -3.34 12.30
C SER A 183 -24.85 -1.85 12.33
N LEU A 184 -25.28 -1.09 11.33
CA LEU A 184 -25.07 0.36 11.27
C LEU A 184 -25.81 1.10 12.40
N LEU A 185 -27.05 0.71 12.69
CA LEU A 185 -27.81 1.27 13.81
C LEU A 185 -27.16 0.97 15.17
N ARG A 186 -26.62 -0.24 15.36
CA ARG A 186 -25.88 -0.61 16.57
C ARG A 186 -24.62 0.24 16.72
N LEU A 187 -23.86 0.44 15.65
CA LEU A 187 -22.65 1.25 15.66
C LEU A 187 -22.96 2.72 15.96
N HIS A 188 -23.99 3.28 15.31
CA HIS A 188 -24.47 4.63 15.59
C HIS A 188 -24.91 4.79 17.06
N ARG A 189 -25.67 3.84 17.60
CA ARG A 189 -26.09 3.85 19.01
C ARG A 189 -24.89 3.79 19.96
N ALA A 190 -23.89 2.96 19.66
CA ALA A 190 -22.66 2.89 20.45
C ALA A 190 -21.90 4.24 20.43
N GLN A 191 -21.80 4.88 19.26
CA GLN A 191 -21.20 6.21 19.13
C GLN A 191 -21.98 7.27 19.92
N CYS A 192 -23.32 7.25 19.88
CA CYS A 192 -24.15 8.13 20.70
C CYS A 192 -23.92 7.92 22.20
N ALA A 193 -23.85 6.66 22.66
CA ALA A 193 -23.60 6.34 24.06
C ALA A 193 -22.24 6.85 24.53
N ILE A 194 -21.18 6.61 23.74
CA ILE A 194 -19.82 7.13 24.02
C ILE A 194 -19.85 8.65 24.14
N LYS A 195 -20.49 9.34 23.20
CA LYS A 195 -20.60 10.80 23.21
C LYS A 195 -21.37 11.32 24.43
N GLN A 196 -22.46 10.65 24.81
CA GLN A 196 -23.22 10.99 26.03
C GLN A 196 -22.38 10.81 27.29
N THR A 197 -21.66 9.68 27.43
CA THR A 197 -20.77 9.46 28.56
C THR A 197 -19.69 10.53 28.64
N GLN A 198 -19.09 10.91 27.50
CA GLN A 198 -18.08 11.97 27.45
C GLN A 198 -18.61 13.32 27.93
N VAL A 199 -19.82 13.70 27.51
CA VAL A 199 -20.48 14.94 27.96
C VAL A 199 -20.79 14.89 29.46
N THR A 200 -21.28 13.75 29.97
CA THR A 200 -21.58 13.57 31.39
C THR A 200 -20.31 13.65 32.25
N VAL A 201 -19.23 13.00 31.83
CA VAL A 201 -17.93 13.06 32.52
C VAL A 201 -17.41 14.50 32.58
N GLN A 202 -17.51 15.26 31.49
CA GLN A 202 -17.13 16.69 31.48
C GLN A 202 -18.00 17.54 32.40
N LYS A 203 -19.30 17.24 32.50
CA LYS A 203 -20.20 17.95 33.41
C LYS A 203 -19.85 17.67 34.87
N ILE A 204 -19.67 16.39 35.22
CA ILE A 204 -19.27 15.96 36.57
C ILE A 204 -17.91 16.55 36.93
N GLY A 205 -16.94 16.53 36.01
CA GLY A 205 -15.62 17.13 36.22
C GLY A 205 -15.71 18.61 36.58
N ARG A 206 -16.51 19.39 35.85
CA ARG A 206 -16.74 20.81 36.16
C ARG A 206 -17.42 21.02 37.51
N GLU A 207 -18.40 20.20 37.85
CA GLU A 207 -19.12 20.31 39.14
C GLU A 207 -18.20 19.99 40.33
N ILE A 208 -17.32 18.99 40.18
CA ILE A 208 -16.29 18.66 41.18
C ILE A 208 -15.31 19.83 41.32
N GLU A 209 -14.81 20.38 40.22
CA GLU A 209 -13.88 21.52 40.22
C GLU A 209 -14.50 22.76 40.88
N GLU A 210 -15.77 23.04 40.59
CA GLU A 210 -16.51 24.13 41.21
C GLU A 210 -16.70 23.93 42.71
N LYS A 211 -17.06 22.71 43.15
CA LYS A 211 -17.13 22.39 44.58
C LYS A 211 -15.79 22.53 45.28
N LEU A 212 -14.71 22.01 44.68
CA LEU A 212 -13.35 22.14 45.23
C LEU A 212 -12.94 23.62 45.37
N ARG A 213 -13.28 24.46 44.38
CA ARG A 213 -13.04 25.90 44.42
C ARG A 213 -13.78 26.57 45.59
N LEU A 214 -15.08 26.27 45.76
CA LEU A 214 -15.90 26.83 46.84
C LEU A 214 -15.42 26.43 48.24
N THR A 215 -15.01 25.16 48.43
CA THR A 215 -14.44 24.70 49.70
C THR A 215 -13.09 25.34 49.99
N SER A 216 -12.26 25.55 48.96
CA SER A 216 -10.97 26.24 49.12
C SER A 216 -11.15 27.69 49.57
N THR A 217 -12.10 28.43 48.97
CA THR A 217 -12.41 29.81 49.38
C THR A 217 -13.05 29.92 50.77
N SER A 218 -13.71 28.87 51.26
CA SER A 218 -14.33 28.85 52.59
C SER A 218 -13.35 28.51 53.71
N ASN A 219 -12.17 27.97 53.39
CA ASN A 219 -11.11 27.64 54.34
C ASN A 219 -10.06 28.77 54.51
N GLU A 220 -10.16 29.87 53.74
CA GLU A 220 -9.29 31.05 53.86
C GLU A 220 -9.92 32.22 54.66
N LEU A 221 -11.02 31.96 55.37
CA LEU A 221 -11.71 32.86 56.32
C LEU A 221 -11.63 32.30 57.74
#